data_AF-A0A950P738-F1
#
_entry.id   AF-A0A950P738-F1
#
_cell.length_a   1.000
_cell.length_b   1.000
_cell.length_c   1.000
_cell.angle_alpha   90.00
_cell.angle_beta   90.00
_cell.angle_gamma   90.00
#
_symmetry.space_group_name_H-M   'P 1'
#
loop_
_entity.id
_entity.type
_entity.pdbx_description
1 polymer ?
#
loop_
_entity_poly.entity_id
_entity_poly.type
_entity_poly.pdbx_seq_one_letter_code
_entity_poly.pdbx_strand_id
1 'polypeptide(L)'
;MPDHDRPDYGWTGGGLLTFVTHLECSMTGERYPADQLHGLSRAGKPLLVRYDLDGIRSALSREALAARPQTLWRYREMLPVRRPENVV
;
A
#
# COMPACT_ATOMS: atom_id res chain seq x y z
N MET A 1 15.03 0.51 -25.43
CA MET A 1 15.03 0.32 -23.96
C MET A 1 13.90 -0.64 -23.65
N PRO A 2 14.14 -1.79 -23.00
CA PRO A 2 13.06 -2.71 -22.68
C PRO A 2 12.32 -2.21 -21.43
N ASP A 3 11.04 -1.92 -21.59
CA ASP A 3 10.01 -1.81 -20.54
C ASP A 3 9.87 -3.20 -19.89
N HIS A 4 10.42 -3.41 -18.69
CA HIS A 4 10.44 -4.75 -18.06
C HIS A 4 9.86 -4.80 -16.64
N ASP A 5 9.08 -3.82 -16.19
CA ASP A 5 8.53 -3.88 -14.83
C ASP A 5 7.26 -3.05 -14.65
N ARG A 6 6.23 -3.31 -15.45
CA ARG A 6 4.86 -2.99 -15.04
C ARG A 6 4.29 -4.23 -14.37
N PRO A 7 4.05 -4.24 -13.06
CA PRO A 7 3.30 -5.33 -12.45
C PRO A 7 1.92 -5.35 -13.11
N ASP A 8 1.55 -6.51 -13.65
CA ASP A 8 0.19 -6.75 -14.11
C ASP A 8 -0.74 -6.56 -12.91
N TYR A 9 -1.43 -5.41 -12.83
CA TYR A 9 -2.57 -5.24 -11.94
C TYR A 9 -3.81 -6.00 -12.47
N GLY A 10 -3.56 -7.16 -13.08
CA GLY A 10 -4.53 -8.15 -13.53
C GLY A 10 -5.12 -8.85 -12.32
N TRP A 11 -6.22 -8.27 -11.84
CA TRP A 11 -7.06 -8.73 -10.75
C TRP A 11 -7.40 -10.24 -10.83
N THR A 12 -6.98 -11.00 -9.82
CA THR A 12 -7.50 -12.34 -9.52
C THR A 12 -8.14 -12.34 -8.12
N GLY A 13 -9.42 -11.94 -8.05
CA GLY A 13 -10.34 -12.38 -7.00
C GLY A 13 -10.35 -11.62 -5.66
N GLY A 14 -11.45 -10.91 -5.41
CA GLY A 14 -12.07 -10.80 -4.07
C GLY A 14 -11.47 -9.88 -3.00
N GLY A 15 -10.31 -9.26 -3.21
CA GLY A 15 -9.67 -8.35 -2.25
C GLY A 15 -9.80 -6.86 -2.58
N LEU A 16 -9.73 -5.98 -1.57
CA LEU A 16 -9.51 -4.55 -1.77
C LEU A 16 -8.12 -4.31 -2.36
N LEU A 17 -8.03 -3.40 -3.34
CA LEU A 17 -6.76 -2.97 -3.94
C LEU A 17 -5.92 -2.26 -2.88
N THR A 18 -4.66 -2.66 -2.69
CA THR A 18 -3.70 -1.97 -1.82
C THR A 18 -2.40 -1.69 -2.58
N PHE A 19 -1.94 -0.45 -2.53
CA PHE A 19 -0.67 0.00 -3.11
C PHE A 19 0.51 -0.17 -2.15
N VAL A 20 0.29 -0.77 -0.99
CA VAL A 20 1.36 -1.10 -0.04
C VAL A 20 2.18 -2.25 -0.61
N THR A 21 3.46 -2.00 -0.86
CA THR A 21 4.40 -3.01 -1.38
C THR A 21 5.00 -3.83 -0.25
N HIS A 22 5.67 -3.17 0.70
CA HIS A 22 6.35 -3.79 1.84
C HIS A 22 6.58 -2.77 2.94
N LEU A 23 7.00 -3.26 4.11
CA LEU A 23 7.54 -2.45 5.19
C LEU A 23 9.07 -2.43 5.10
N GLU A 24 9.69 -1.32 5.46
CA GLU A 24 11.13 -1.15 5.38
C GLU A 24 11.68 -0.56 6.68
N CYS A 25 12.77 -1.12 7.21
CA CYS A 25 13.44 -0.52 8.36
C CYS A 25 13.99 0.87 8.00
N SER A 26 13.61 1.88 8.79
CA SER A 26 14.05 3.27 8.60
C SER A 26 15.57 3.49 8.64
N MET A 27 16.32 2.54 9.21
CA MET A 27 17.79 2.65 9.37
C MET A 27 18.56 1.66 8.48
N THR A 28 18.09 0.43 8.34
CA THR A 28 18.84 -0.63 7.64
C THR A 28 18.34 -0.89 6.22
N GLY A 29 17.15 -0.42 5.86
CA GLY A 29 16.53 -0.73 4.57
C GLY A 29 16.04 -2.18 4.45
N GLU A 30 16.08 -2.97 5.53
CA GLU A 30 15.61 -4.36 5.53
C GLU A 30 14.11 -4.40 5.24
N ARG A 31 13.69 -5.32 4.36
CA ARG A 31 12.31 -5.47 3.90
C ARG A 31 11.54 -6.45 4.78
N TYR A 32 10.32 -6.06 5.11
CA TYR A 32 9.39 -6.80 5.95
C TYR A 32 8.04 -6.94 5.23
N PRO A 33 7.35 -8.09 5.37
CA PRO A 33 6.03 -8.29 4.80
C PRO A 33 5.01 -7.30 5.40
N ALA A 34 4.13 -6.71 4.57
CA ALA A 34 3.15 -5.72 5.04
C ALA A 34 1.87 -6.36 5.61
N ASP A 35 1.69 -7.67 5.43
CA ASP A 35 0.53 -8.45 5.84
C ASP A 35 0.73 -9.18 7.18
N GLN A 36 1.85 -8.95 7.86
CA GLN A 36 2.16 -9.54 9.15
C GLN A 36 2.20 -8.47 10.24
N LEU A 37 1.85 -8.88 11.47
CA LEU A 37 1.99 -8.03 12.64
C LEU A 37 3.48 -7.86 12.93
N HIS A 38 3.98 -6.64 12.75
CA HIS A 38 5.35 -6.30 13.09
C HIS A 38 5.40 -5.30 14.24
N GLY A 39 6.36 -5.52 15.15
CA GLY A 39 6.77 -4.51 16.13
C GLY A 39 7.85 -3.61 15.55
N LEU A 40 8.97 -3.50 16.27
CA LEU A 40 10.15 -2.83 15.75
C LEU A 40 10.89 -3.72 14.74
N SER A 41 11.68 -3.10 13.87
CA SER A 41 12.64 -3.82 13.06
C SER A 41 13.62 -4.60 13.95
N ARG A 42 14.36 -5.55 13.37
CA ARG A 42 15.45 -6.27 14.06
C ARG A 42 16.50 -5.34 14.65
N ALA A 43 16.61 -4.12 14.13
CA ALA A 43 17.50 -3.08 14.63
C ALA A 43 16.85 -2.17 15.71
N GLY A 44 15.65 -2.49 16.18
CA GLY A 44 14.92 -1.71 17.19
C GLY A 44 14.40 -0.36 16.66
N LYS A 45 14.18 -0.24 15.34
CA LYS A 45 13.74 1.02 14.72
C LYS A 45 12.33 0.90 14.12
N PRO A 46 11.61 2.02 13.94
CA PRO A 46 10.32 2.03 13.27
C PRO A 46 10.42 1.51 11.83
N LEU A 47 9.37 0.78 11.43
CA LEU A 47 9.16 0.32 10.06
C LEU A 47 8.38 1.37 9.27
N LEU A 48 8.88 1.69 8.08
CA LEU A 48 8.28 2.61 7.13
C LEU A 48 7.45 1.83 6.11
N VAL A 49 6.25 2.30 5.81
CA VAL A 49 5.43 1.71 4.75
C VAL A 49 5.94 2.19 3.39
N ARG A 50 6.23 1.26 2.48
CA ARG A 50 6.63 1.57 1.11
C ARG A 50 5.47 1.36 0.15
N TYR A 51 5.24 2.36 -0.68
CA TYR A 51 4.12 2.42 -1.61
C TYR A 51 4.58 2.38 -3.06
N ASP A 52 3.76 1.78 -3.91
CA ASP A 52 3.86 1.91 -5.35
C ASP A 52 3.28 3.26 -5.79
N LEU A 53 4.15 4.27 -5.87
CA LEU A 53 3.75 5.63 -6.21
C LEU A 53 3.29 5.76 -7.67
N ASP A 54 3.83 4.95 -8.58
CA ASP A 54 3.44 4.96 -9.98
C ASP A 54 2.05 4.35 -10.16
N GLY A 55 1.77 3.24 -9.48
CA GLY A 55 0.44 2.64 -9.38
C GLY A 55 -0.58 3.63 -8.80
N ILE A 56 -0.25 4.28 -7.68
CA ILE A 56 -1.08 5.32 -7.06
C ILE A 56 -1.39 6.44 -8.05
N ARG A 57 -0.37 6.97 -8.73
CA ARG A 57 -0.52 8.09 -9.67
C ARG A 57 -1.44 7.74 -10.84
N SER A 58 -1.40 6.48 -11.30
CA SER A 58 -2.27 6.03 -12.39
C SER A 58 -3.71 5.76 -11.96
N ALA A 59 -3.92 5.32 -10.72
CA ALA A 59 -5.20 4.82 -10.24
C ALA A 59 -6.00 5.83 -9.41
N LEU A 60 -5.35 6.81 -8.79
CA LEU A 60 -5.98 7.80 -7.91
C LEU A 60 -5.81 9.21 -8.45
N SER A 61 -6.91 9.83 -8.86
CA SER A 61 -6.95 11.26 -9.17
C SER A 61 -7.36 12.07 -7.93
N ARG A 62 -6.86 13.31 -7.87
CA ARG A 62 -7.17 14.23 -6.76
C ARG A 62 -8.66 14.54 -6.70
N GLU A 63 -9.31 14.60 -7.86
CA GLU A 63 -10.73 14.86 -8.04
C GLU A 63 -11.57 13.70 -7.50
N ALA A 64 -11.17 12.46 -7.80
CA ALA A 64 -11.84 11.27 -7.28
C ALA A 64 -11.73 11.17 -5.75
N LEU A 65 -10.58 11.53 -5.18
CA LEU A 65 -10.39 11.59 -3.73
C LEU A 65 -11.21 12.70 -3.07
N ALA A 66 -11.33 13.86 -3.72
CA ALA A 66 -12.11 14.99 -3.20
C ALA A 66 -13.63 14.74 -3.22
N ALA A 67 -14.12 13.93 -4.16
CA ALA A 67 -15.53 13.55 -4.24
C ALA A 67 -15.96 12.52 -3.18
N ARG A 68 -15.01 11.86 -2.51
CA ARG A 68 -15.28 10.87 -1.46
C ARG A 68 -15.57 11.54 -0.12
N PRO A 69 -16.30 10.88 0.79
CA PRO A 69 -16.45 11.34 2.17
C PRO A 69 -15.09 11.66 2.81
N GLN A 70 -15.02 12.70 3.64
CA GLN A 70 -13.79 13.09 4.33
C GLN A 70 -13.45 12.16 5.50
N THR A 71 -13.33 10.87 5.22
CA THR A 71 -12.92 9.83 6.16
C THR A 71 -11.56 9.26 5.76
N LEU A 72 -10.90 8.54 6.67
CA LEU A 72 -9.65 7.85 6.37
C LEU A 72 -9.79 6.88 5.18
N TRP A 73 -10.96 6.27 5.05
CA TRP A 73 -11.32 5.32 4.00
C TRP A 73 -11.37 5.91 2.59
N ARG A 74 -11.32 7.24 2.45
CA ARG A 74 -11.12 7.85 1.14
C ARG A 74 -9.79 7.43 0.50
N TYR A 75 -8.81 7.04 1.33
CA TYR A 75 -7.51 6.53 0.92
C TYR A 75 -7.40 5.01 1.10
N ARG A 76 -8.51 4.26 1.07
CA ARG A 76 -8.52 2.80 1.29
C ARG A 76 -7.47 2.05 0.46
N GLU A 77 -7.17 2.51 -0.75
CA GLU A 77 -6.20 1.89 -1.64
C GLU A 77 -4.74 2.11 -1.17
N MET A 78 -4.49 3.09 -0.31
CA MET A 78 -3.20 3.33 0.36
C MET A 78 -3.13 2.67 1.74
N LEU A 79 -4.19 2.00 2.21
CA LEU A 79 -4.15 1.31 3.50
C LEU A 79 -3.77 -0.15 3.30
N PRO A 80 -3.11 -0.80 4.28
CA PRO A 80 -2.79 -2.23 4.24
C PRO A 80 -4.04 -3.12 4.47
N VAL A 81 -5.22 -2.67 4.07
CA VAL A 81 -6.49 -3.37 4.29
C VAL A 81 -6.86 -4.12 3.03
N ARG A 82 -6.75 -5.45 3.08
CA ARG A 82 -7.03 -6.33 1.93
C ARG A 82 -8.48 -6.82 1.89
N ARG A 83 -9.23 -6.70 2.98
CA ARG A 83 -10.61 -7.21 3.09
C ARG A 83 -11.58 -6.09 3.49
N PRO A 84 -12.72 -5.95 2.80
CA PRO A 84 -13.72 -4.93 3.12
C PRO A 84 -14.35 -5.12 4.50
N GLU A 85 -14.31 -6.33 5.03
CA GLU A 85 -14.77 -6.72 6.38
C GLU A 85 -14.04 -5.96 7.50
N ASN A 86 -12.80 -5.52 7.25
CA ASN A 86 -11.94 -4.86 8.23
C ASN A 86 -12.08 -3.33 8.19
N VAL A 87 -13.09 -2.82 7.49
CA VAL A 87 -13.41 -1.39 7.37
C VAL A 87 -14.43 -1.04 8.47
N VAL A 88 -14.13 0.00 9.27
CA VAL A 88 -14.93 0.44 10.44
C VAL A 88 -15.52 1.82 10.21
#